data_AF-A0A9D6MPG7-F1
#
_entry.id   AF-A0A9D6MPG7-F1
#
_cell.length_a   1.000
_cell.length_b   1.000
_cell.length_c   1.000
_cell.angle_alpha   90.00
_cell.angle_beta   90.00
_cell.angle_gamma   90.00
#
_symmetry.space_group_name_H-M   'P 1'
#
loop_
_entity.id
_entity.type
_entity.pdbx_description
1 polymer ?
#
loop_
_entity_poly.entity_id
_entity_poly.type
_entity_poly.pdbx_seq_one_letter_code
_entity_poly.pdbx_strand_id
1 'polypeptide(L)'
;MDGTRPYTFAKKIGVEKGLFQYYWQKGGMPTAENLVKIQAGTGCSIDWLLTGRVPTIEGNLANIRFEARSLKEAGARIAFVNSVRKLKEIYDRQSKEKITALESVLDLFSQ
;
A
#
# COMPACT_ATOMS: atom_id res chain seq x y z
N MET A 1 -11.85 -14.79 -1.62
CA MET A 1 -12.21 -13.74 -2.60
C MET A 1 -13.71 -13.81 -2.82
N ASP A 2 -14.42 -12.84 -2.27
CA ASP A 2 -15.79 -12.48 -2.57
C ASP A 2 -15.97 -12.38 -4.09
N GLY A 3 -16.78 -13.28 -4.68
CA GLY A 3 -16.98 -13.46 -6.13
C GLY A 3 -17.64 -12.29 -6.87
N THR A 4 -17.28 -11.07 -6.51
CA THR A 4 -17.72 -9.82 -7.13
C THR A 4 -17.23 -9.81 -8.58
N ARG A 5 -18.19 -9.78 -9.51
CA ARG A 5 -17.88 -9.73 -10.94
C ARG A 5 -16.96 -8.51 -11.22
N PRO A 6 -15.89 -8.65 -12.03
CA PRO A 6 -14.92 -7.57 -12.28
C PRO A 6 -15.55 -6.24 -12.71
N TYR A 7 -16.69 -6.30 -13.39
CA TYR A 7 -17.46 -5.12 -13.81
C TYR A 7 -18.13 -4.36 -12.67
N THR A 8 -18.57 -5.07 -11.63
CA THR A 8 -19.12 -4.46 -10.43
C THR A 8 -18.02 -3.71 -9.67
N PHE A 9 -16.80 -4.25 -9.66
CA PHE A 9 -15.63 -3.57 -9.12
C PHE A 9 -15.30 -2.29 -9.90
N ALA A 10 -15.19 -2.36 -11.23
CA ALA A 10 -14.92 -1.20 -12.08
C ALA A 10 -15.92 -0.05 -11.85
N LYS A 11 -17.22 -0.38 -11.80
CA LYS A 11 -18.28 0.59 -11.52
C LYS A 11 -18.15 1.22 -10.14
N LYS A 12 -17.81 0.43 -9.11
CA LYS A 12 -17.64 0.92 -7.73
C LYS A 12 -16.51 1.94 -7.62
N ILE A 13 -15.44 1.76 -8.38
CA ILE A 13 -14.26 2.66 -8.35
C ILE A 13 -14.34 3.80 -9.38
N GLY A 14 -15.44 3.91 -10.13
CA GLY A 14 -15.63 4.98 -11.12
C GLY A 14 -14.76 4.85 -12.38
N VAL A 15 -14.34 3.62 -12.71
CA VAL A 15 -13.64 3.32 -13.96
C VAL A 15 -14.65 2.75 -14.96
N GLU A 16 -14.61 3.26 -16.19
CA GLU A 16 -15.52 2.81 -17.24
C GLU A 16 -15.31 1.32 -17.56
N LYS A 17 -16.40 0.61 -17.82
CA LYS A 17 -16.40 -0.85 -18.04
C LYS A 17 -15.47 -1.27 -19.19
N GLY A 18 -15.52 -0.56 -20.32
CA GLY A 18 -14.71 -0.87 -21.49
C GLY A 18 -13.21 -0.67 -21.22
N LEU A 19 -12.86 0.45 -20.58
CA LEU A 19 -11.49 0.75 -20.16
C LEU A 19 -10.94 -0.27 -19.16
N PHE A 20 -11.72 -0.64 -18.15
CA PHE A 20 -11.29 -1.66 -17.19
C PHE A 20 -11.04 -3.01 -17.87
N GLN A 21 -11.91 -3.42 -18.80
CA GLN A 21 -11.73 -4.65 -19.56
C GLN A 21 -10.49 -4.59 -20.46
N TYR A 22 -10.20 -3.44 -21.07
CA TYR A 22 -8.99 -3.21 -21.83
C TYR A 22 -7.73 -3.38 -20.97
N TYR A 23 -7.70 -2.82 -19.77
CA TYR A 23 -6.58 -2.97 -18.84
C TYR A 23 -6.40 -4.43 -18.40
N TRP A 24 -7.50 -5.06 -17.98
CA TRP A 24 -7.48 -6.40 -17.38
C TRP A 24 -7.17 -7.51 -18.37
N GLN A 25 -7.74 -7.44 -19.58
CA GLN A 25 -7.64 -8.53 -20.57
C GLN A 25 -6.57 -8.29 -21.62
N LYS A 26 -6.32 -7.02 -21.98
CA LYS A 26 -5.41 -6.67 -23.08
C LYS A 26 -4.10 -6.04 -22.59
N GLY A 27 -3.91 -5.94 -21.27
CA GLY A 27 -2.70 -5.35 -20.68
C GLY A 27 -2.53 -3.86 -20.97
N GLY A 28 -3.64 -3.16 -21.26
CA GLY A 28 -3.62 -1.73 -21.52
C GLY A 28 -3.16 -0.93 -20.30
N MET A 29 -2.37 0.12 -20.52
CA MET A 29 -1.90 0.98 -19.44
C MET A 29 -3.01 1.93 -18.96
N PRO A 30 -3.37 1.94 -17.67
CA PRO A 30 -4.33 2.90 -17.15
C PRO A 30 -3.74 4.32 -17.15
N THR A 31 -4.62 5.30 -17.41
CA THR A 31 -4.27 6.72 -17.25
C THR A 31 -3.97 7.05 -15.78
N ALA A 32 -3.22 8.13 -15.52
CA ALA A 32 -2.92 8.59 -14.17
C ALA A 32 -4.18 8.77 -13.31
N GLU A 33 -5.24 9.36 -13.87
CA GLU A 33 -6.54 9.53 -13.19
C GLU A 33 -7.16 8.18 -12.79
N ASN A 34 -7.12 7.19 -13.68
CA ASN A 34 -7.66 5.86 -13.39
C ASN A 34 -6.80 5.09 -12.39
N LEU A 35 -5.48 5.27 -12.38
CA LEU A 35 -4.60 4.71 -11.34
C LEU A 35 -4.96 5.24 -9.96
N VAL A 36 -5.23 6.55 -9.83
CA VAL A 36 -5.67 7.16 -8.56
C VAL A 36 -7.02 6.59 -8.12
N LYS A 37 -7.97 6.39 -9.04
CA LYS A 37 -9.27 5.75 -8.74
C LYS A 37 -9.10 4.30 -8.26
N ILE A 38 -8.25 3.53 -8.93
CA ILE A 38 -7.94 2.14 -8.55
C ILE A 38 -7.27 2.11 -7.18
N GLN A 39 -6.27 2.96 -6.92
CA GLN A 39 -5.64 3.10 -5.61
C GLN A 39 -6.67 3.41 -4.53
N ALA A 40 -7.53 4.41 -4.74
CA ALA A 40 -8.55 4.80 -3.77
C ALA A 40 -9.55 3.67 -3.48
N GLY A 41 -9.90 2.88 -4.50
CA GLY A 41 -10.84 1.76 -4.39
C GLY A 41 -10.27 0.46 -3.83
N THR A 42 -8.94 0.26 -3.90
CA THR A 42 -8.27 -0.99 -3.51
C THR A 42 -7.35 -0.84 -2.30
N GLY A 43 -6.86 0.37 -2.03
CA GLY A 43 -5.79 0.62 -1.07
C GLY A 43 -4.39 0.22 -1.57
N CYS A 44 -4.24 -0.27 -2.80
CA CYS A 44 -2.94 -0.59 -3.39
C CYS A 44 -2.13 0.68 -3.66
N SER A 45 -0.80 0.62 -3.50
CA SER A 45 0.06 1.74 -3.88
C SER A 45 0.13 1.88 -5.40
N ILE A 46 0.29 3.11 -5.88
CA ILE A 46 0.54 3.37 -7.31
C ILE A 46 1.81 2.64 -7.77
N ASP A 47 2.86 2.63 -6.95
CA ASP A 47 4.10 1.91 -7.25
C ASP A 47 3.87 0.41 -7.50
N TRP A 48 3.02 -0.24 -6.68
CA TRP A 48 2.64 -1.63 -6.90
C TRP A 48 1.80 -1.81 -8.17
N LEU A 49 0.87 -0.89 -8.45
CA LEU A 49 0.06 -0.93 -9.66
C LEU A 49 0.89 -0.80 -10.94
N LEU A 50 1.99 -0.05 -10.89
CA LEU A 50 2.87 0.19 -12.03
C LEU A 50 3.93 -0.90 -12.22
N THR A 51 4.47 -1.43 -11.12
CA THR A 51 5.66 -2.30 -11.15
C THR A 51 5.35 -3.75 -10.82
N GLY A 52 4.19 -4.04 -10.23
CA GLY A 52 3.85 -5.33 -9.64
C GLY A 52 4.68 -5.68 -8.40
N ARG A 53 5.56 -4.79 -7.94
CA ARG A 53 6.44 -5.04 -6.79
C ARG A 53 5.80 -4.52 -5.53
N VAL A 54 5.77 -5.35 -4.50
CA VAL A 54 5.34 -4.90 -3.17
C VAL A 54 6.34 -3.84 -2.69
N PRO A 55 5.89 -2.66 -2.25
CA PRO A 55 6.77 -1.64 -1.73
C PRO A 55 7.61 -2.24 -0.59
N THR A 56 8.92 -2.32 -0.79
CA THR A 56 9.81 -2.85 0.24
C THR A 56 9.91 -1.83 1.38
N ILE A 57 10.22 -2.30 2.59
CA ILE A 57 10.47 -1.42 3.73
C ILE A 57 11.59 -0.43 3.37
N GLU A 58 12.64 -0.89 2.70
CA GLU A 58 13.77 -0.08 2.26
C GLU A 58 13.37 0.99 1.23
N GLY A 59 12.54 0.64 0.24
CA GLY A 59 12.02 1.59 -0.75
C GLY A 59 11.13 2.66 -0.12
N ASN A 60 10.25 2.25 0.81
CA ASN A 60 9.42 3.19 1.58
C ASN A 60 10.27 4.12 2.45
N LEU A 61 11.31 3.60 3.12
CA LEU A 61 12.24 4.40 3.91
C LEU A 61 13.04 5.38 3.05
N ALA A 62 13.44 5.00 1.83
CA ALA A 62 14.13 5.88 0.91
C ALA A 62 13.23 7.04 0.44
N ASN A 63 11.97 6.75 0.08
CA ASN A 63 10.98 7.76 -0.29
C ASN A 63 10.69 8.72 0.86
N ILE A 64 10.47 8.18 2.07
CA ILE A 64 10.26 8.96 3.29
C ILE A 64 11.47 9.87 3.55
N ARG A 65 12.71 9.38 3.40
CA ARG A 65 13.92 10.21 3.58
C ARG A 65 14.04 11.31 2.53
N PHE A 66 13.65 11.02 1.28
CA PHE A 66 13.66 11.99 0.19
C PHE A 66 12.65 13.12 0.44
N GLU A 67 11.41 12.76 0.77
CA GLU A 67 10.37 13.72 1.18
C GLU A 67 10.79 14.49 2.43
N ALA A 68 11.40 13.82 3.43
CA ALA A 68 11.93 14.48 4.62
C ALA A 68 12.96 15.55 4.28
N ARG A 69 13.86 15.26 3.32
CA ARG A 69 14.90 16.18 2.86
C ARG A 69 14.29 17.40 2.18
N SER A 70 13.35 17.16 1.26
CA SER A 70 12.58 18.21 0.59
C SER A 70 11.77 19.07 1.58
N LEU A 71 11.14 18.47 2.60
CA LEU A 71 10.37 19.17 3.62
C LEU A 71 11.23 19.88 4.66
N LYS A 72 12.47 19.41 4.89
CA LYS A 72 13.46 20.09 5.72
C LYS A 72 13.92 21.39 5.07
N GLU A 73 13.99 21.41 3.74
CA GLU A 73 14.21 22.62 2.94
C GLU A 73 12.96 23.53 2.97
N ALA A 74 11.75 22.97 3.09
CA ALA A 74 10.47 23.71 3.14
C ALA A 74 9.92 24.03 4.55
N GLY A 75 10.62 23.73 5.64
CA GLY A 75 10.21 24.11 7.01
C GLY A 75 9.13 23.24 7.69
N ALA A 76 8.62 22.16 7.08
CA ALA A 76 7.50 21.35 7.59
C ALA A 76 7.90 20.19 8.55
N ARG A 77 8.96 20.39 9.33
CA ARG A 77 9.62 19.35 10.17
C ARG A 77 8.72 18.65 11.18
N ILE A 78 7.75 19.35 11.77
CA ILE A 78 6.95 18.83 12.89
C ILE A 78 5.95 17.77 12.43
N ALA A 79 5.27 18.00 11.30
CA ALA A 79 4.32 17.04 10.74
C ALA A 79 5.01 15.74 10.31
N PHE A 80 6.20 15.86 9.71
CA PHE A 80 7.01 14.70 9.30
C PHE A 80 7.46 13.84 10.51
N VAL A 81 7.99 14.46 11.56
CA VAL A 81 8.43 13.74 12.76
C VAL A 81 7.28 12.98 13.41
N ASN A 82 6.08 13.56 13.43
CA ASN A 82 4.89 12.90 13.97
C ASN A 82 4.44 11.71 13.10
N SER A 83 4.46 11.86 11.77
CA SER A 83 4.14 10.77 10.84
C SER A 83 5.13 9.61 10.94
N VAL A 84 6.43 9.90 11.03
CA VAL A 84 7.49 8.87 11.23
C VAL A 84 7.33 8.17 12.57
N ARG A 85 7.02 8.90 13.64
CA ARG A 85 6.75 8.31 14.96
C ARG A 85 5.56 7.35 14.91
N LYS A 86 4.47 7.75 14.27
CA LYS A 86 3.27 6.92 14.12
C LYS A 86 3.54 5.65 13.29
N LEU A 87 4.36 5.75 12.25
CA LEU A 87 4.78 4.57 11.47
C LEU A 87 5.62 3.60 12.31
N LYS A 88 6.53 4.12 13.13
CA LYS A 88 7.31 3.30 14.07
C LYS A 88 6.41 2.55 15.04
N GLU A 89 5.43 3.22 15.63
CA GLU A 89 4.46 2.59 16.55
C GLU A 89 3.66 1.45 15.88
N ILE A 90 3.21 1.66 14.64
CA ILE A 90 2.50 0.62 13.88
C ILE A 90 3.39 -0.59 13.63
N TYR A 91 4.65 -0.36 13.24
CA TYR A 91 5.58 -1.44 12.95
C TYR A 91 5.96 -2.22 14.21
N ASP A 92 6.25 -1.53 15.31
CA ASP A 92 6.58 -2.15 16.59
C ASP A 92 5.42 -3.04 17.08
N ARG A 93 4.16 -2.61 16.88
CA ARG A 93 2.98 -3.41 17.22
C ARG A 93 2.88 -4.67 16.36
N GLN A 94 2.99 -4.55 15.04
CA GLN A 94 2.92 -5.70 14.12
C GLN A 94 4.05 -6.71 14.37
N SER A 95 5.25 -6.22 14.69
CA SER A 95 6.39 -7.07 15.04
C SER A 95 6.12 -7.86 16.31
N LYS A 96 5.61 -7.20 17.37
CA LYS A 96 5.21 -7.86 18.62
C LYS A 96 4.14 -8.92 18.40
N GLU A 97 3.08 -8.61 17.66
CA GLU A 97 1.99 -9.56 17.37
C GLU A 97 2.52 -10.84 16.69
N LYS A 98 3.48 -10.71 15.76
CA LYS A 98 4.12 -11.86 15.11
C LYS A 98 5.01 -12.66 16.04
N ILE A 99 5.78 -12.01 16.90
CA ILE A 99 6.63 -12.67 17.90
C ILE A 99 5.75 -13.48 18.86
N THR A 100 4.69 -12.88 19.39
CA THR A 100 3.75 -13.56 20.29
C THR A 100 3.07 -14.76 19.61
N ALA A 101 2.73 -14.64 18.32
CA ALA A 101 2.19 -15.78 17.56
C ALA A 101 3.22 -16.90 17.35
N LEU A 102 4.50 -16.58 17.22
CA LEU A 102 5.58 -17.59 17.12
C LEU A 102 5.84 -18.26 18.48
N GLU A 103 5.82 -17.49 19.57
CA GLU A 103 5.95 -18.00 20.93
C GLU A 103 4.83 -18.98 21.27
N SER A 104 3.58 -18.64 20.95
CA SER A 104 2.45 -19.55 21.20
C SER A 104 2.53 -20.86 20.40
N VAL A 105 3.06 -20.80 19.18
CA VAL A 105 3.35 -21.99 18.37
C VAL A 105 4.48 -22.82 18.99
N LEU A 106 5.54 -22.19 19.49
CA LEU A 106 6.63 -22.88 20.18
C LEU A 106 6.17 -23.56 21.47
N ASP A 107 5.30 -22.92 22.25
CA ASP A 107 4.72 -23.48 23.47
C ASP A 107 3.86 -24.72 23.16
N LEU A 108 3.13 -24.73 22.05
CA LEU A 108 2.35 -25.88 21.57
C LEU A 108 3.23 -27.09 21.20
N PHE A 109 4.46 -26.86 20.74
CA PHE A 109 5.41 -27.92 20.41
C PHE A 109 6.30 -28.35 21.60
N SER A 110 6.17 -27.68 22.74
CA SER A 110 6.94 -27.94 23.97
C SER A 110 6.15 -28.68 25.06
N GLN A 111 4.90 -29.08 24.75
CA GLN A 111 4.06 -30.00 25.55
C GLN A 111 4.21 -31.44 25.06
#